data_AF-A0A8C4PHK1-F1
#
_entry.id   AF-A0A8C4PHK1-F1
#
_cell.length_a   1.000
_cell.length_b   1.000
_cell.length_c   1.000
_cell.angle_alpha   90.00
_cell.angle_beta   90.00
_cell.angle_gamma   90.00
#
_symmetry.space_group_name_H-M   'P 1'
#
loop_
_entity.id
_entity.type
_entity.pdbx_description
1 polymer ?
#
loop_
_entity_poly.entity_id
_entity_poly.type
_entity_poly.pdbx_seq_one_letter_code
_entity_poly.pdbx_strand_id
1 'polypeptide(L)'
;MAAPMRQARCLLWRAATLGPGPRGYRAPPPPRRSPGPWWPDPDDPLTPRWQLSPRYAAKQFARHGAASGVAAGALWPSRERLRELEAEEREWCPSLAAMQEALRARQQAEERQRQAREQLIAERMAQMPQMIESWRRQQQERREKERADKERRARLQAEAQERLGYHVDPRSARFQELLQDMEKQQRKRLKEERQRQKKEARAAAMAAAAAQDPAASVAPSS
;
A
#
# COMPACT_ATOMS: atom_id res chain seq x y z
N MET A 1 22.69 -61.67 -10.36
CA MET A 1 23.19 -61.28 -11.70
C MET A 1 24.43 -60.44 -11.48
N ALA A 2 25.61 -61.08 -11.41
CA ALA A 2 26.89 -60.44 -11.14
C ALA A 2 27.74 -60.50 -12.42
N ALA A 3 28.28 -59.36 -12.84
CA ALA A 3 29.23 -59.27 -13.94
C ALA A 3 30.65 -59.07 -13.37
N PRO A 4 31.65 -59.89 -13.75
CA PRO A 4 33.03 -59.65 -13.41
C PRO A 4 33.66 -58.68 -14.42
N MET A 5 34.12 -57.53 -13.94
CA MET A 5 34.91 -56.58 -14.73
C MET A 5 36.39 -57.01 -14.76
N ARG A 6 36.91 -57.07 -15.98
CA ARG A 6 38.22 -57.57 -16.38
C ARG A 6 39.36 -56.73 -15.81
N GLN A 7 40.42 -57.41 -15.38
CA GLN A 7 41.74 -56.83 -15.16
C GLN A 7 42.33 -56.37 -16.50
N ALA A 8 42.64 -55.08 -16.61
CA ALA A 8 43.50 -54.56 -17.66
C ALA A 8 44.92 -54.39 -17.09
N ARG A 9 45.81 -55.32 -17.47
CA ARG A 9 47.26 -55.16 -17.36
C ARG A 9 47.72 -54.12 -18.39
N CYS A 10 48.20 -52.97 -17.94
CA CYS A 10 49.03 -52.09 -18.76
C CYS A 10 50.49 -52.24 -18.32
N LEU A 11 51.17 -53.20 -18.94
CA LEU A 11 52.61 -53.15 -19.16
C LEU A 11 52.88 -52.02 -20.16
N LEU A 12 53.87 -51.17 -19.85
CA LEU A 12 54.83 -50.53 -20.76
C LEU A 12 55.43 -49.28 -20.07
N TRP A 13 56.24 -49.52 -19.04
CA TRP A 13 57.28 -48.56 -18.68
C TRP A 13 58.40 -48.69 -19.71
N ARG A 14 58.35 -47.87 -20.77
CA ARG A 14 59.56 -47.58 -21.57
C ARG A 14 60.46 -46.70 -20.71
N ALA A 15 61.49 -47.31 -20.13
CA ALA A 15 62.61 -46.59 -19.55
C ALA A 15 63.36 -45.89 -20.70
N ALA A 16 63.11 -44.60 -20.88
CA ALA A 16 63.97 -43.75 -21.69
C ALA A 16 65.25 -43.52 -20.90
N THR A 17 66.29 -44.31 -21.15
CA THR A 17 67.65 -44.01 -20.71
C THR A 17 68.15 -42.83 -21.54
N LEU A 18 67.96 -41.62 -21.03
CA LEU A 18 68.60 -40.42 -21.54
C LEU A 18 70.13 -40.60 -21.39
N GLY A 19 70.86 -40.54 -22.50
CA GLY A 19 72.32 -40.57 -22.53
C GLY A 19 72.97 -39.38 -21.81
N PRO A 20 74.30 -39.42 -21.58
CA PRO A 20 75.00 -38.40 -20.80
C PRO A 20 75.12 -37.10 -21.61
N GLY A 21 74.22 -36.15 -21.34
CA GLY A 21 74.29 -34.79 -21.89
C GLY A 21 75.37 -33.93 -21.19
N PRO A 22 75.91 -32.90 -21.86
CA PRO A 22 77.04 -32.13 -21.36
C PRO A 22 76.55 -31.10 -20.34
N ARG A 23 76.57 -31.46 -19.06
CA ARG A 23 76.69 -30.61 -17.85
C ARG A 23 76.45 -31.50 -16.64
N GLY A 24 77.51 -31.87 -15.92
CA GLY A 24 77.47 -32.70 -14.71
C GLY A 24 76.89 -32.01 -13.47
N TYR A 25 75.89 -31.14 -13.63
CA TYR A 25 75.23 -30.49 -12.49
C TYR A 25 74.04 -31.34 -12.06
N ARG A 26 74.07 -31.83 -10.81
CA ARG A 26 72.93 -32.51 -10.19
C ARG A 26 71.79 -31.50 -9.99
N ALA A 27 70.63 -31.79 -10.56
CA ALA A 27 69.43 -30.97 -10.31
C ALA A 27 69.10 -30.96 -8.81
N PRO A 28 68.71 -29.80 -8.24
CA PRO A 28 68.24 -29.74 -6.87
C PRO A 28 66.98 -30.61 -6.70
N PRO A 29 66.70 -31.08 -5.47
CA PRO A 29 65.47 -31.83 -5.22
C PRO A 29 64.24 -30.99 -5.58
N PRO A 30 63.16 -31.63 -6.09
CA PRO A 30 61.95 -30.90 -6.44
C PRO A 30 61.31 -30.29 -5.19
N PRO A 31 60.72 -29.08 -5.28
CA PRO A 31 60.05 -28.46 -4.16
C PRO A 31 58.83 -29.29 -3.75
N ARG A 32 58.79 -29.73 -2.50
CA ARG A 32 57.67 -30.48 -1.91
C ARG A 32 56.97 -29.63 -0.87
N ARG A 33 55.66 -29.82 -0.74
CA ARG A 33 54.92 -29.28 0.39
C ARG A 33 55.30 -30.03 1.67
N SER A 34 55.43 -29.29 2.77
CA SER A 34 55.60 -29.90 4.10
C SER A 34 54.44 -30.86 4.40
N PRO A 35 54.72 -32.12 4.78
CA PRO A 35 53.68 -33.13 4.99
C PRO A 35 52.93 -32.94 6.32
N GLY A 36 53.58 -32.34 7.32
CA GLY A 36 53.04 -32.14 8.65
C GLY A 36 52.19 -30.87 8.82
N PRO A 37 51.45 -30.77 9.94
CA PRO A 37 50.79 -29.53 10.34
C PRO A 37 51.83 -28.42 10.56
N TRP A 38 51.46 -27.19 10.23
CA TRP A 38 52.29 -26.01 10.46
C TRP A 38 51.70 -25.18 11.59
N TRP A 39 52.53 -24.86 12.58
CA TRP A 39 52.20 -24.05 13.74
C TRP A 39 53.18 -22.87 13.82
N PRO A 40 52.70 -21.61 13.67
CA PRO A 40 53.56 -20.45 13.80
C PRO A 40 53.87 -20.14 15.26
N ASP A 41 54.96 -19.40 15.48
CA ASP A 41 55.27 -18.84 16.79
C ASP A 41 54.27 -17.73 17.13
N PRO A 42 53.62 -17.79 18.32
CA PRO A 42 52.61 -16.82 18.72
C PRO A 42 53.19 -15.44 19.06
N ASP A 43 54.47 -15.40 19.46
CA ASP A 43 55.17 -14.19 19.87
C ASP A 43 55.86 -13.46 18.69
N ASP A 44 55.88 -14.07 17.49
CA ASP A 44 56.45 -13.45 16.30
C ASP A 44 55.49 -12.38 15.71
N PRO A 45 55.90 -11.11 15.62
CA PRO A 45 55.08 -10.05 15.05
C PRO A 45 54.79 -10.22 13.55
N LEU A 46 55.58 -11.04 12.84
CA LEU A 46 55.36 -11.32 11.42
C LEU A 46 54.24 -12.35 11.20
N THR A 47 53.80 -13.05 12.25
CA THR A 47 52.72 -14.02 12.16
C THR A 47 51.37 -13.30 12.02
N PRO A 48 50.62 -13.53 10.92
CA PRO A 48 49.31 -12.92 10.77
C PRO A 48 48.30 -13.51 11.77
N ARG A 49 47.53 -12.62 12.41
CA ARG A 49 46.58 -12.94 13.51
C ARG A 49 45.59 -14.07 13.21
N TRP A 50 45.19 -14.25 11.95
CA TRP A 50 44.24 -15.30 11.58
C TRP A 50 44.82 -16.71 11.76
N GLN A 51 46.14 -16.90 11.70
CA GLN A 51 46.80 -18.19 11.94
C GLN A 51 46.87 -18.55 13.43
N LEU A 52 46.81 -17.54 14.29
CA LEU A 52 46.74 -17.71 15.75
C LEU A 52 45.31 -18.01 16.24
N SER A 53 44.30 -17.85 15.36
CA SER A 53 42.91 -18.07 15.73
C SER A 53 42.58 -19.56 15.89
N PRO A 54 41.60 -19.92 16.74
CA PRO A 54 41.11 -21.29 16.88
C PRO A 54 40.56 -21.86 15.55
N ARG A 55 40.12 -20.98 14.64
CA ARG A 55 39.69 -21.35 13.28
C ARG A 55 40.84 -21.93 12.45
N TYR A 56 42.08 -21.46 12.63
CA TYR A 56 43.24 -22.03 11.96
C TYR A 56 43.57 -23.42 12.51
N ALA A 57 43.52 -23.59 13.83
CA ALA A 57 43.71 -24.88 14.47
C ALA A 57 42.67 -25.91 14.00
N ALA A 58 41.40 -25.53 13.93
CA ALA A 58 40.32 -26.35 13.37
C ALA A 58 40.59 -26.73 11.90
N LYS A 59 41.13 -25.81 11.09
CA LYS A 59 41.53 -26.09 9.69
C LYS A 59 42.68 -27.08 9.60
N GLN A 60 43.68 -27.00 10.49
CA GLN A 60 44.77 -27.98 10.53
C GLN A 60 44.28 -29.35 10.97
N PHE A 61 43.39 -29.41 11.97
CA PHE A 61 42.73 -30.65 12.39
C PHE A 61 41.90 -31.28 11.28
N ALA A 62 41.12 -30.50 10.53
CA ALA A 62 40.35 -31.03 9.40
C ALA A 62 41.25 -31.59 8.27
N ARG A 63 42.47 -31.07 8.11
CA ARG A 63 43.39 -31.48 7.03
C ARG A 63 44.29 -32.66 7.42
N HIS A 64 44.76 -32.69 8.65
CA HIS A 64 45.74 -33.67 9.13
C HIS A 64 45.13 -34.64 10.18
N GLY A 65 43.86 -34.48 10.52
CA GLY A 65 43.16 -35.28 11.53
C GLY A 65 43.77 -35.11 12.92
N ALA A 66 43.69 -36.18 13.72
CA ALA A 66 44.27 -36.23 15.06
C ALA A 66 45.81 -36.05 15.08
N ALA A 67 46.51 -36.31 13.95
CA ALA A 67 47.95 -36.08 13.84
C ALA A 67 48.34 -34.60 13.93
N SER A 68 47.36 -33.68 13.83
CA SER A 68 47.57 -32.25 14.08
C SER A 68 47.83 -31.90 15.56
N GLY A 69 47.46 -32.79 16.49
CA GLY A 69 47.60 -32.55 17.94
C GLY A 69 46.54 -31.62 18.55
N VAL A 70 45.55 -31.15 17.77
CA VAL A 70 44.46 -30.30 18.28
C VAL A 70 43.44 -31.16 19.02
N ALA A 71 43.06 -30.74 20.23
CA ALA A 71 42.01 -31.40 21.00
C ALA A 71 40.63 -31.25 20.31
N ALA A 72 39.97 -32.36 20.00
CA ALA A 72 38.67 -32.36 19.31
C ALA A 72 37.58 -31.60 20.10
N GLY A 73 37.66 -31.56 21.44
CA GLY A 73 36.73 -30.81 22.28
C GLY A 73 36.78 -29.29 22.05
N ALA A 74 37.93 -28.75 21.63
CA ALA A 74 38.09 -27.31 21.36
C ALA A 74 37.46 -26.87 20.04
N LEU A 75 36.98 -27.81 19.21
CA LEU A 75 36.27 -27.51 17.96
C LEU A 75 34.82 -27.11 18.20
N TRP A 76 34.24 -27.58 19.31
CA TRP A 76 32.90 -27.19 19.71
C TRP A 76 32.89 -25.79 20.32
N PRO A 77 31.81 -25.02 20.16
CA PRO A 77 31.68 -23.73 20.80
C PRO A 77 31.85 -23.82 22.32
N SER A 78 32.41 -22.78 22.92
CA SER A 78 32.37 -22.62 24.38
C SER A 78 30.91 -22.45 24.84
N ARG A 79 30.65 -22.71 26.13
CA ARG A 79 29.30 -22.56 26.70
C ARG A 79 28.75 -21.14 26.57
N GLU A 80 29.61 -20.14 26.67
CA GLU A 80 29.25 -18.73 26.47
C GLU A 80 28.84 -18.47 25.02
N ARG A 81 29.68 -18.92 24.07
CA ARG A 81 29.39 -18.76 22.65
C ARG A 81 28.13 -19.51 22.22
N LEU A 82 27.88 -20.68 22.80
CA LEU A 82 26.66 -21.44 22.55
C LEU A 82 25.41 -20.67 23.00
N ARG A 83 25.43 -20.05 24.18
CA ARG A 83 24.33 -19.22 24.68
C ARG A 83 24.07 -18.00 23.79
N GLU A 84 25.12 -17.35 23.30
CA GLU A 84 24.99 -16.25 22.34
C GLU A 84 24.31 -16.72 21.05
N LEU A 85 24.76 -17.84 20.48
CA LEU A 85 24.18 -18.41 19.27
C LEU A 85 22.71 -18.82 19.45
N GLU A 86 22.37 -19.43 20.58
CA GLU A 86 20.98 -19.77 20.91
C GLU A 86 20.10 -18.54 21.08
N ALA A 87 20.63 -17.46 21.66
CA ALA A 87 19.90 -16.20 21.81
C ALA A 87 19.68 -15.52 20.46
N GLU A 88 20.72 -15.47 19.61
CA GLU A 88 20.62 -14.97 18.23
C GLU A 88 19.60 -15.79 17.42
N GLU A 89 19.64 -17.12 17.51
CA GLU A 89 18.69 -17.99 16.81
C GLU A 89 17.25 -17.76 17.30
N ARG A 90 17.02 -17.64 18.61
CA ARG A 90 15.66 -17.39 19.13
C ARG A 90 15.09 -16.04 18.70
N GLU A 91 15.94 -15.03 18.57
CA GLU A 91 15.51 -13.69 18.14
C GLU A 91 15.16 -13.67 16.65
N TRP A 92 16.02 -14.25 15.80
CA TRP A 92 15.90 -14.12 14.35
C TRP A 92 15.15 -15.27 13.69
N CYS A 93 15.18 -16.46 14.27
CA CYS A 93 14.58 -17.69 13.76
C CYS A 93 13.42 -18.13 14.66
N PRO A 94 12.20 -17.61 14.46
CA PRO A 94 11.04 -18.01 15.26
C PRO A 94 10.72 -19.49 15.05
N SER A 95 10.00 -20.08 16.01
CA SER A 95 9.52 -21.45 15.90
C SER A 95 8.50 -21.59 14.76
N LEU A 96 8.39 -22.81 14.20
CA LEU A 96 7.40 -23.11 13.17
C LEU A 96 5.97 -22.81 13.61
N ALA A 97 5.65 -23.10 14.88
CA ALA A 97 4.34 -22.82 15.45
C ALA A 97 4.05 -21.32 15.46
N ALA A 98 5.00 -20.48 15.91
CA ALA A 98 4.86 -19.04 15.91
C ALA A 98 4.65 -18.47 14.50
N MET A 99 5.35 -19.02 13.49
CA MET A 99 5.15 -18.63 12.09
C MET A 99 3.74 -18.99 11.59
N GLN A 100 3.23 -20.18 11.91
CA GLN A 100 1.89 -20.61 11.51
C GLN A 100 0.80 -19.75 12.17
N GLU A 101 0.95 -19.41 13.44
CA GLU A 101 0.02 -18.52 14.16
C GLU A 101 0.02 -17.12 13.56
N ALA A 102 1.20 -16.56 13.26
CA ALA A 102 1.32 -15.26 12.61
C ALA A 102 0.64 -15.23 11.24
N LEU A 103 0.80 -16.29 10.44
CA LEU A 103 0.11 -16.42 9.14
C LEU A 103 -1.41 -16.53 9.30
N ARG A 104 -1.89 -17.33 10.24
CA ARG A 104 -3.32 -17.44 10.54
C ARG A 104 -3.92 -16.10 10.97
N ALA A 105 -3.22 -15.37 11.83
CA ALA A 105 -3.65 -14.05 12.28
C ALA A 105 -3.73 -13.04 11.12
N ARG A 106 -2.74 -13.04 10.23
CA ARG A 106 -2.75 -12.20 9.02
C ARG A 106 -3.92 -12.54 8.09
N GLN A 107 -4.12 -13.82 7.80
CA GLN A 107 -5.24 -14.28 6.97
C GLN A 107 -6.59 -13.83 7.53
N GLN A 108 -6.82 -14.03 8.84
CA GLN A 108 -8.06 -13.59 9.48
C GLN A 108 -8.25 -12.07 9.43
N ALA A 109 -7.17 -11.29 9.59
CA ALA A 109 -7.25 -9.83 9.50
C ALA A 109 -7.60 -9.38 8.08
N GLU A 110 -6.98 -9.97 7.06
CA GLU A 110 -7.28 -9.71 5.65
C GLU A 110 -8.72 -10.08 5.28
N GLU A 111 -9.19 -11.24 5.73
CA GLU A 111 -10.58 -11.67 5.53
C GLU A 111 -11.57 -10.71 6.18
N ARG A 112 -11.32 -10.26 7.41
CA ARG A 112 -12.17 -9.27 8.09
C ARG A 112 -12.21 -7.94 7.33
N GLN A 113 -11.06 -7.46 6.86
CA GLN A 113 -11.00 -6.22 6.06
C GLN A 113 -11.76 -6.36 4.75
N ARG A 114 -11.61 -7.51 4.08
CA ARG A 114 -12.35 -7.82 2.85
C ARG A 114 -13.85 -7.84 3.10
N GLN A 115 -14.32 -8.54 4.14
CA GLN A 115 -15.74 -8.61 4.50
C GLN A 115 -16.30 -7.23 4.84
N ALA A 116 -15.59 -6.43 5.65
CA ALA A 116 -16.02 -5.07 5.98
C ALA A 116 -16.14 -4.18 4.74
N ARG A 117 -15.20 -4.30 3.79
CA ARG A 117 -15.27 -3.61 2.50
C ARG A 117 -16.46 -4.06 1.67
N GLU A 118 -16.69 -5.37 1.57
CA GLU A 118 -17.81 -5.94 0.81
C GLU A 118 -19.16 -5.51 1.42
N GLN A 119 -19.29 -5.50 2.75
CA GLN A 119 -20.48 -5.00 3.44
C GLN A 119 -20.73 -3.52 3.15
N LEU A 120 -19.70 -2.68 3.27
CA LEU A 120 -19.82 -1.25 2.97
C LEU A 120 -20.26 -1.02 1.51
N ILE A 121 -19.68 -1.76 0.56
CA ILE A 121 -20.08 -1.68 -0.86
C ILE A 121 -21.53 -2.10 -1.01
N ALA A 122 -21.96 -3.21 -0.39
CA ALA A 122 -23.34 -3.69 -0.47
C ALA A 122 -24.33 -2.66 0.09
N GLU A 123 -24.05 -2.05 1.24
CA GLU A 123 -24.87 -0.99 1.83
C GLU A 123 -25.00 0.22 0.91
N ARG A 124 -23.89 0.69 0.33
CA ARG A 124 -23.90 1.82 -0.60
C ARG A 124 -24.65 1.47 -1.89
N MET A 125 -24.43 0.28 -2.42
CA MET A 125 -25.13 -0.20 -3.62
C MET A 125 -26.64 -0.33 -3.37
N ALA A 126 -27.08 -0.67 -2.16
CA ALA A 126 -28.50 -0.68 -1.80
C ALA A 126 -29.11 0.74 -1.76
N GLN A 127 -28.33 1.76 -1.39
CA GLN A 127 -28.77 3.17 -1.36
C GLN A 127 -28.76 3.83 -2.74
N MET A 128 -27.95 3.32 -3.68
CA MET A 128 -27.76 3.91 -5.01
C MET A 128 -29.05 4.13 -5.82
N PRO A 129 -30.02 3.20 -5.88
CA PRO A 129 -31.25 3.41 -6.67
C PRO A 129 -32.04 4.65 -6.25
N GLN A 130 -32.22 4.85 -4.94
CA GLN A 130 -32.91 6.02 -4.40
C GLN A 130 -32.14 7.33 -4.71
N MET A 131 -30.82 7.29 -4.62
CA MET A 131 -29.97 8.43 -4.99
C MET A 131 -30.08 8.75 -6.48
N ILE A 132 -30.12 7.75 -7.37
CA ILE A 132 -30.28 7.94 -8.81
C ILE A 132 -31.64 8.59 -9.11
N GLU A 133 -32.71 8.13 -8.47
CA GLU A 133 -34.05 8.70 -8.66
C GLU A 133 -34.12 10.16 -8.21
N SER A 134 -33.61 10.47 -7.02
CA SER A 134 -33.57 11.85 -6.52
C SER A 134 -32.75 12.77 -7.43
N TRP A 135 -31.61 12.29 -7.94
CA TRP A 135 -30.79 13.04 -8.91
C TRP A 135 -31.54 13.28 -10.23
N ARG A 136 -32.21 12.26 -10.77
CA ARG A 136 -33.03 12.40 -12.00
C ARG A 136 -34.14 13.44 -11.81
N ARG A 137 -34.83 13.42 -10.67
CA ARG A 137 -35.86 14.42 -10.33
C ARG A 137 -35.28 15.83 -10.28
N GLN A 138 -34.15 16.02 -9.59
CA GLN A 138 -33.47 17.32 -9.54
C GLN A 138 -33.05 17.80 -10.94
N GLN A 139 -32.59 16.90 -11.82
CA GLN A 139 -32.24 17.27 -13.19
C GLN A 139 -33.46 17.67 -14.02
N GLN A 140 -34.61 17.00 -13.83
CA GLN A 140 -35.87 17.40 -14.47
C GLN A 140 -36.33 18.76 -13.99
N GLU A 141 -36.36 19.00 -12.68
CA GLU A 141 -36.74 20.29 -12.10
C GLU A 141 -35.84 21.44 -12.60
N ARG A 142 -34.53 21.19 -12.74
CA ARG A 142 -33.59 22.16 -13.31
C ARG A 142 -33.94 22.47 -14.77
N ARG A 143 -34.21 21.46 -15.59
CA ARG A 143 -34.61 21.64 -16.99
C ARG A 143 -35.94 22.38 -17.12
N GLU A 144 -36.90 22.10 -16.24
CA GLU A 144 -38.19 22.80 -16.22
C GLU A 144 -38.02 24.27 -15.83
N LYS A 145 -37.22 24.57 -14.81
CA LYS A 145 -36.87 25.94 -14.43
C LYS A 145 -36.17 26.68 -15.58
N GLU A 146 -35.22 26.03 -16.24
CA GLU A 146 -34.55 26.62 -17.42
C GLU A 146 -35.52 26.87 -18.58
N ARG A 147 -36.48 25.99 -18.83
CA ARG A 147 -37.53 26.19 -19.84
C ARG A 147 -38.46 27.34 -19.45
N ALA A 148 -38.94 27.37 -18.22
CA ALA A 148 -39.78 28.44 -17.70
C ALA A 148 -39.06 29.80 -17.75
N ASP A 149 -37.76 29.84 -17.44
CA ASP A 149 -36.96 31.05 -17.55
C ASP A 149 -36.75 31.49 -19.01
N LYS A 150 -36.56 30.55 -19.94
CA LYS A 150 -36.50 30.84 -21.39
C LYS A 150 -37.82 31.40 -21.89
N GLU A 151 -38.94 30.76 -21.56
CA GLU A 151 -40.28 31.23 -21.92
C GLU A 151 -40.59 32.60 -21.31
N ARG A 152 -40.23 32.81 -20.04
CA ARG A 152 -40.38 34.11 -19.37
C ARG A 152 -39.57 35.19 -20.07
N ARG A 153 -38.32 34.91 -20.43
CA ARG A 153 -37.48 35.84 -21.20
C ARG A 153 -38.06 36.12 -22.59
N ALA A 154 -38.58 35.10 -23.27
CA ALA A 154 -39.23 35.26 -24.57
C ALA A 154 -40.49 36.14 -24.48
N ARG A 155 -41.32 35.97 -23.45
CA ARG A 155 -42.51 36.81 -23.20
C ARG A 155 -42.11 38.27 -22.95
N LEU A 156 -41.11 38.51 -22.10
CA LEU A 156 -40.58 39.85 -21.85
C LEU A 156 -40.01 40.50 -23.12
N GLN A 157 -39.34 39.72 -23.96
CA GLN A 157 -38.84 40.19 -25.26
C GLN A 157 -39.98 40.55 -26.22
N ALA A 158 -41.04 39.74 -26.29
CA ALA A 158 -42.21 40.03 -27.11
C ALA A 158 -42.94 41.30 -26.65
N GLU A 159 -43.19 41.47 -25.35
CA GLU A 159 -43.82 42.68 -24.80
C GLU A 159 -42.99 43.94 -25.07
N ALA A 160 -41.65 43.84 -25.02
CA ALA A 160 -40.76 44.94 -25.37
C ALA A 160 -40.78 45.24 -26.88
N GLN A 161 -40.88 44.21 -27.73
CA GLN A 161 -41.03 44.35 -29.18
C GLN A 161 -42.38 44.98 -29.57
N GLU A 162 -43.47 44.66 -28.88
CA GLU A 162 -44.77 45.29 -29.10
C GLU A 162 -44.76 46.81 -28.80
N ARG A 163 -44.01 47.23 -27.78
CA ARG A 163 -43.92 48.65 -27.38
C ARG A 163 -43.02 49.49 -28.29
N LEU A 164 -41.93 48.90 -28.80
CA LEU A 164 -40.95 49.60 -29.65
C LEU A 164 -41.20 49.38 -31.15
N GLY A 165 -41.98 48.37 -31.51
CA GLY A 165 -42.28 47.94 -32.88
C GLY A 165 -41.39 46.81 -33.39
N TYR A 166 -41.89 46.02 -34.35
CA TYR A 166 -41.25 44.82 -34.91
C TYR A 166 -39.96 45.09 -35.74
N HIS A 167 -39.64 46.34 -36.05
CA HIS A 167 -38.46 46.72 -36.85
C HIS A 167 -37.24 47.13 -36.00
N VAL A 168 -37.27 46.92 -34.69
CA VAL A 168 -36.16 47.26 -33.79
C VAL A 168 -35.30 46.03 -33.50
N ASP A 169 -33.99 46.16 -33.74
CA ASP A 169 -33.04 45.08 -33.48
C ASP A 169 -32.92 44.76 -31.98
N PRO A 170 -32.96 43.47 -31.57
CA PRO A 170 -32.82 43.05 -30.17
C PRO A 170 -31.47 43.42 -29.52
N ARG A 171 -30.48 43.78 -30.33
CA ARG A 171 -29.13 44.18 -29.87
C ARG A 171 -29.00 45.68 -29.61
N SER A 172 -30.01 46.48 -29.96
CA SER A 172 -29.98 47.93 -29.77
C SER A 172 -29.99 48.32 -28.28
N ALA A 173 -29.29 49.41 -27.93
CA ALA A 173 -29.17 49.88 -26.55
C ALA A 173 -30.53 50.24 -25.94
N ARG A 174 -31.40 50.91 -26.70
CA ARG A 174 -32.76 51.28 -26.28
C ARG A 174 -33.63 50.07 -25.92
N PHE A 175 -33.52 48.97 -26.65
CA PHE A 175 -34.27 47.74 -26.37
C PHE A 175 -33.78 47.06 -25.09
N GLN A 176 -32.47 47.05 -24.86
CA GLN A 176 -31.87 46.48 -23.65
C GLN A 176 -32.22 47.29 -22.40
N GLU A 177 -32.22 48.62 -22.47
CA GLU A 177 -32.63 49.50 -21.37
C GLU A 177 -34.10 49.26 -20.98
N LEU A 178 -35.00 49.20 -21.97
CA LEU A 178 -36.42 48.94 -21.73
C LEU A 178 -36.66 47.56 -21.11
N LEU A 179 -35.98 46.52 -21.62
CA LEU A 179 -36.04 45.17 -21.03
C LEU A 179 -35.56 45.15 -19.58
N GLN A 180 -34.46 45.82 -19.27
CA GLN A 180 -33.93 45.91 -17.91
C GLN A 180 -34.92 46.62 -16.98
N ASP A 181 -35.60 47.66 -17.43
CA ASP A 181 -36.58 48.37 -16.61
C ASP A 181 -37.86 47.55 -16.38
N MET A 182 -38.33 46.80 -17.40
CA MET A 182 -39.43 45.85 -17.24
C MET A 182 -39.07 44.69 -16.30
N GLU A 183 -37.85 44.14 -16.40
CA GLU A 183 -37.36 43.14 -15.45
C GLU A 183 -37.28 43.68 -14.02
N LYS A 184 -36.78 44.91 -13.83
CA LYS A 184 -36.74 45.57 -12.52
C LYS A 184 -38.14 45.73 -11.94
N GLN A 185 -39.12 46.15 -12.73
CA GLN A 185 -40.51 46.30 -12.30
C GLN A 185 -41.13 44.95 -11.91
N GLN A 186 -40.96 43.89 -12.71
CA GLN A 186 -41.44 42.56 -12.37
C GLN A 186 -40.75 41.99 -11.13
N ARG A 187 -39.43 42.19 -10.98
CA ARG A 187 -38.70 41.76 -9.78
C ARG A 187 -39.18 42.49 -8.52
N LYS A 188 -39.54 43.76 -8.60
CA LYS A 188 -40.14 44.52 -7.48
C LYS A 188 -41.51 43.95 -7.09
N ARG A 189 -42.41 43.76 -8.07
CA ARG A 189 -43.75 43.18 -7.84
C ARG A 189 -43.68 41.79 -7.21
N LEU A 190 -42.85 40.89 -7.74
CA LEU A 190 -42.66 39.53 -7.18
C LEU A 190 -42.07 39.55 -5.77
N LYS A 191 -41.19 40.52 -5.44
CA LYS A 191 -40.65 40.69 -4.08
C LYS A 191 -41.73 41.15 -3.11
N GLU A 192 -42.56 42.11 -3.50
CA GLU A 192 -43.67 42.63 -2.69
C GLU A 192 -44.73 41.57 -2.46
N GLU A 193 -45.11 40.80 -3.49
CA GLU A 193 -46.04 39.67 -3.37
C GLU A 193 -45.50 38.57 -2.46
N ARG A 194 -44.21 38.19 -2.61
CA ARG A 194 -43.55 37.25 -1.68
C ARG A 194 -43.52 37.77 -0.25
N GLN A 195 -43.34 39.08 -0.05
CA GLN A 195 -43.38 39.68 1.29
C GLN A 195 -44.79 39.68 1.88
N ARG A 196 -45.83 39.95 1.07
CA ARG A 196 -47.24 39.88 1.49
C ARG A 196 -47.63 38.44 1.86
N GLN A 197 -47.34 37.46 1.00
CA GLN A 197 -47.58 36.04 1.27
C GLN A 197 -46.85 35.55 2.53
N LYS A 198 -45.61 36.01 2.78
CA LYS A 198 -44.90 35.69 4.03
C LYS A 198 -45.57 36.31 5.27
N LYS A 199 -46.07 37.54 5.17
CA LYS A 199 -46.80 38.21 6.26
C LYS A 199 -48.14 37.51 6.53
N GLU A 200 -48.84 37.11 5.48
CA GLU A 200 -50.10 36.35 5.54
C GLU A 200 -49.88 34.95 6.11
N ALA A 201 -48.86 34.21 5.66
CA ALA A 201 -48.52 32.90 6.21
C ALA A 201 -48.10 32.98 7.69
N ARG A 202 -47.39 34.05 8.10
CA ARG A 202 -47.04 34.29 9.50
C ARG A 202 -48.25 34.68 10.34
N ALA A 203 -49.17 35.47 9.81
CA ALA A 203 -50.44 35.80 10.47
C ALA A 203 -51.35 34.55 10.59
N ALA A 204 -51.39 33.70 9.56
CA ALA A 204 -52.13 32.44 9.58
C ALA A 204 -51.51 31.42 10.56
N ALA A 205 -50.18 31.34 10.65
CA ALA A 205 -49.50 30.51 11.65
C ALA A 205 -49.74 31.03 13.08
N MET A 206 -49.77 32.35 13.30
CA MET A 206 -50.12 32.95 14.59
C MET A 206 -51.59 32.74 14.95
N ALA A 207 -52.51 32.79 13.97
CA ALA A 207 -53.93 32.49 14.17
C ALA A 207 -54.18 30.99 14.43
N ALA A 208 -53.45 30.11 13.75
CA ALA A 208 -53.51 28.66 13.98
C ALA A 208 -52.90 28.27 15.34
N ALA A 209 -51.83 28.95 15.78
CA ALA A 209 -51.30 28.80 17.14
C ALA A 209 -52.27 29.33 18.21
N ALA A 210 -52.91 30.47 17.98
CA ALA A 210 -53.92 31.01 18.90
C ALA A 210 -55.22 30.17 18.95
N ALA A 211 -55.56 29.46 17.88
CA ALA A 211 -56.71 28.54 17.85
C ALA A 211 -56.44 27.18 18.52
N GLN A 212 -55.16 26.80 18.72
CA GLN A 212 -54.77 25.59 19.46
C GLN A 212 -54.64 25.84 20.98
N ASP A 213 -54.67 27.10 21.43
CA ASP A 213 -54.72 27.49 22.85
C ASP A 213 -56.06 28.17 23.22
N PRO A 214 -57.18 27.40 23.25
CA PRO A 214 -58.05 27.48 24.42
C PRO A 214 -58.61 26.10 24.82
N ALA A 215 -57.76 25.18 25.30
CA ALA A 215 -58.24 23.94 25.92
C ALA A 215 -57.35 23.38 27.06
N ALA A 216 -56.44 24.19 27.62
CA ALA A 216 -55.63 23.79 28.78
C ALA A 216 -55.56 24.90 29.85
N SER A 217 -56.72 25.41 30.28
CA SER A 217 -56.78 26.27 31.47
C SER A 217 -58.15 26.30 32.16
N VAL A 218 -58.80 25.14 32.34
CA VAL A 218 -59.85 25.02 33.38
C VAL A 218 -59.75 23.65 34.05
N ALA A 219 -58.97 23.57 35.13
CA ALA A 219 -59.27 22.76 36.30
C ALA A 219 -58.41 23.24 37.50
N PRO A 220 -58.97 24.04 38.42
CA PRO A 220 -58.46 24.15 39.78
C PRO A 220 -59.47 23.48 40.73
N SER A 221 -59.14 22.32 41.29
CA SER A 221 -59.81 21.84 42.52
C SER A 221 -59.15 20.59 43.10
N SER A 222 -58.73 20.76 44.36
CA SER A 222 -58.55 19.78 45.45
C SER A 222 -57.28 18.94 45.49
#